data_AF-F9XPI4-F1
#
_entry.id   AF-F9XPI4-F1
#
_cell.length_a   1.000
_cell.length_b   1.000
_cell.length_c   1.000
_cell.angle_alpha   90.00
_cell.angle_beta   90.00
_cell.angle_gamma   90.00
#
_symmetry.space_group_name_H-M   'P 1'
#
loop_
_entity.id
_entity.type
_entity.pdbx_description
1 polymer ?
#
loop_
_entity_poly.entity_id
_entity_poly.type
_entity_poly.pdbx_seq_one_letter_code
_entity_poly.pdbx_strand_id
1 'polypeptide(L)'
;FADLLNLEDQYHNEGYLLGVADGSKSGRIEGRVFGLQKGFEKFVEMGRLNGKAAVWEARLPSESKATTDSISTQEDVEESNVRVEPLKNGGDRLRKHVLRLAALSDPDDLSTDNDEDSVSEFDDRLKDAKAKATLIARLVGEDE
;
A
#
# COMPACT_ATOMS: atom_id res chain seq x y z
N PHE A 1 59.11 26.83 -6.41
CA PHE A 1 59.68 25.52 -6.05
C PHE A 1 58.95 24.84 -4.89
N ALA A 2 58.52 25.56 -3.85
CA ALA A 2 57.74 24.97 -2.74
C ALA A 2 56.38 24.39 -3.17
N ASP A 3 55.66 25.02 -4.10
CA ASP A 3 54.40 24.47 -4.65
C ASP A 3 54.57 23.14 -5.39
N LEU A 4 55.71 22.94 -6.05
CA LEU A 4 55.99 21.69 -6.77
C LEU A 4 56.27 20.52 -5.82
N LEU A 5 56.78 20.82 -4.62
CA LEU A 5 57.08 19.83 -3.58
C LEU A 5 55.83 19.38 -2.82
N ASN A 6 54.77 20.19 -2.78
CA ASN A 6 53.52 19.87 -2.09
C ASN A 6 52.39 19.47 -3.06
N LEU A 7 52.72 19.25 -4.33
CA LEU A 7 51.75 19.01 -5.39
C LEU A 7 50.94 17.72 -5.17
N GLU A 8 51.59 16.68 -4.60
CA GLU A 8 50.92 15.42 -4.23
C GLU A 8 49.86 15.65 -3.16
N ASP A 9 50.22 16.32 -2.06
CA ASP A 9 49.28 16.64 -0.98
C ASP A 9 48.14 17.55 -1.45
N GLN A 10 48.43 18.49 -2.37
CA GLN A 10 47.42 19.35 -2.99
C GLN A 10 46.41 18.54 -3.79
N TYR A 11 46.87 17.69 -4.72
CA TYR A 11 45.96 16.85 -5.52
C TYR A 11 45.26 15.77 -4.70
N HIS A 12 45.88 15.25 -3.64
CA HIS A 12 45.24 14.31 -2.73
C HIS A 12 44.09 14.98 -1.97
N ASN A 13 44.32 16.18 -1.43
CA ASN A 13 43.28 16.95 -0.75
C ASN A 13 42.18 17.39 -1.72
N GLU A 14 42.54 17.81 -2.93
CA GLU A 14 41.57 18.17 -3.97
C GLU A 14 40.69 16.97 -4.35
N GLY A 15 41.30 15.82 -4.62
CA GLY A 15 40.58 14.59 -4.94
C GLY A 15 39.69 14.12 -3.79
N TYR A 16 40.15 14.23 -2.55
CA TYR A 16 39.35 13.92 -1.36
C TYR A 16 38.15 14.86 -1.24
N LEU A 17 38.35 16.18 -1.32
CA LEU A 17 37.26 17.16 -1.24
C LEU A 17 36.25 16.98 -2.36
N LEU A 18 36.72 16.73 -3.58
CA LEU A 18 35.87 16.45 -4.73
C LEU A 18 35.07 15.16 -4.52
N GLY A 19 35.71 14.09 -4.06
CA GLY A 19 35.08 12.81 -3.77
C GLY A 19 34.04 12.90 -2.64
N VAL A 20 34.32 13.66 -1.59
CA VAL A 20 33.36 13.93 -0.50
C VAL A 20 32.18 14.76 -0.99
N ALA A 21 32.44 15.81 -1.77
CA ALA A 21 31.40 16.66 -2.33
C ALA A 21 30.47 15.86 -3.24
N ASP A 22 31.04 15.11 -4.19
CA ASP A 22 30.27 14.29 -5.13
C ASP A 22 29.56 13.13 -4.42
N GLY A 23 30.25 12.43 -3.52
CA GLY A 23 29.66 11.36 -2.70
C GLY A 23 28.48 11.84 -1.86
N SER A 24 28.59 13.02 -1.24
CA SER A 24 27.49 13.60 -0.46
C SER A 24 26.28 13.98 -1.31
N LYS A 25 26.53 14.45 -2.55
CA LYS A 25 25.49 14.80 -3.51
C LYS A 25 24.81 13.54 -4.05
N SER A 26 25.61 12.59 -4.53
CA SER A 26 25.16 11.31 -5.07
C SER A 26 24.38 10.53 -4.03
N GLY A 27 24.90 10.38 -2.80
CA GLY A 27 24.21 9.67 -1.73
C GLY A 27 22.87 10.29 -1.34
N ARG A 28 22.74 11.63 -1.38
CA ARG A 28 21.45 12.29 -1.12
C ARG A 28 20.44 12.06 -2.25
N ILE A 29 20.90 12.02 -3.50
CA ILE A 29 20.03 11.71 -4.66
C ILE A 29 19.60 10.25 -4.59
N GLU A 30 20.53 9.34 -4.39
CA GLU A 30 20.28 7.90 -4.28
C GLU A 30 19.31 7.60 -3.15
N GLY A 31 19.53 8.16 -1.96
CA GLY A 31 18.62 7.98 -0.82
C GLY A 31 17.19 8.43 -1.11
N ARG A 32 17.01 9.54 -1.84
CA ARG A 32 15.67 10.01 -2.26
C ARG A 32 15.02 9.07 -3.28
N VAL A 33 15.77 8.63 -4.28
CA VAL A 33 15.27 7.69 -5.30
C VAL A 33 14.89 6.36 -4.67
N PHE A 34 15.75 5.84 -3.79
CA PHE A 34 15.51 4.61 -3.06
C PHE A 34 14.27 4.70 -2.16
N GLY A 35 14.14 5.81 -1.41
CA GLY A 35 12.95 6.08 -0.58
C GLY A 35 11.67 6.09 -1.40
N LEU A 36 11.65 6.80 -2.55
CA LEU A 36 10.51 6.82 -3.45
C LEU A 36 10.17 5.44 -4.02
N GLN A 37 11.18 4.68 -4.44
CA GLN A 37 10.99 3.32 -4.95
C GLN A 37 10.35 2.43 -3.87
N LYS A 38 10.87 2.46 -2.64
CA LYS A 38 10.36 1.65 -1.53
C LYS A 38 8.98 2.09 -1.06
N GLY A 39 8.72 3.39 -1.02
CA GLY A 39 7.38 3.92 -0.79
C GLY A 39 6.41 3.36 -1.83
N PHE A 40 6.70 3.50 -3.12
CA PHE A 40 5.83 3.01 -4.18
C PHE A 40 5.55 1.50 -4.09
N GLU A 41 6.56 0.67 -3.84
CA GLU A 41 6.39 -0.78 -3.63
C GLU A 41 5.38 -1.07 -2.50
N LYS A 42 5.50 -0.37 -1.37
CA LYS A 42 4.60 -0.50 -0.21
C LYS A 42 3.18 -0.02 -0.53
N PHE A 43 3.02 1.10 -1.24
CA PHE A 43 1.72 1.63 -1.64
C PHE A 43 0.99 0.71 -2.64
N VAL A 44 1.71 0.12 -3.59
CA VAL A 44 1.14 -0.87 -4.51
C VAL A 44 0.62 -2.08 -3.74
N GLU A 45 1.37 -2.54 -2.74
CA GLU A 45 0.93 -3.64 -1.89
C GLU A 45 -0.31 -3.28 -1.07
N MET A 46 -0.37 -2.08 -0.49
CA MET A 46 -1.55 -1.57 0.20
C MET A 46 -2.77 -1.47 -0.72
N GLY A 47 -2.58 -0.95 -1.94
CA GLY A 47 -3.63 -0.89 -2.97
C GLY A 47 -4.16 -2.27 -3.36
N ARG A 48 -3.29 -3.28 -3.42
CA ARG A 48 -3.70 -4.69 -3.62
C ARG A 48 -4.60 -5.18 -2.48
N LEU A 49 -4.28 -4.83 -1.23
CA LEU A 49 -5.11 -5.17 -0.07
C LEU A 49 -6.46 -4.44 -0.09
N ASN A 50 -6.48 -3.16 -0.50
CA ASN A 50 -7.72 -2.40 -0.67
C ASN A 50 -8.62 -3.03 -1.73
N GLY A 51 -8.06 -3.41 -2.89
CA GLY A 51 -8.81 -4.12 -3.93
C GLY A 51 -9.41 -5.43 -3.42
N LYS A 52 -8.67 -6.21 -2.62
CA LYS A 52 -9.22 -7.42 -1.97
C LYS A 52 -10.36 -7.07 -1.00
N ALA A 53 -10.19 -6.02 -0.20
CA ALA A 53 -11.21 -5.55 0.73
C ALA A 53 -12.51 -5.18 -0.01
N ALA A 54 -12.42 -4.41 -1.09
CA ALA A 54 -13.56 -4.02 -1.92
C ALA A 54 -14.29 -5.23 -2.53
N VAL A 55 -13.53 -6.22 -3.03
CA VAL A 55 -14.11 -7.46 -3.55
C VAL A 55 -14.82 -8.25 -2.46
N TRP A 56 -14.21 -8.42 -1.28
CA TRP A 56 -14.85 -9.13 -0.17
C TRP A 56 -16.05 -8.38 0.38
N GLU A 57 -16.01 -7.05 0.43
CA GLU A 57 -17.14 -6.20 0.84
C GLU A 57 -18.33 -6.38 -0.10
N ALA A 58 -18.11 -6.37 -1.42
CA ALA A 58 -19.14 -6.62 -2.42
C ALA A 58 -19.76 -8.02 -2.34
N ARG A 59 -19.03 -9.01 -1.78
CA ARG A 59 -19.50 -10.39 -1.59
C ARG A 59 -20.19 -10.64 -0.25
N LEU A 60 -20.18 -9.68 0.68
CA LEU A 60 -20.89 -9.84 1.95
C LEU A 60 -22.40 -9.89 1.70
N PRO A 61 -23.15 -10.79 2.37
CA PRO A 61 -24.59 -10.82 2.23
C PRO A 61 -25.18 -9.49 2.70
N SER A 62 -25.88 -8.79 1.80
CA SER A 62 -26.73 -7.66 2.17
C SER A 62 -27.91 -8.23 2.96
N GLU A 63 -28.17 -7.71 4.16
CA GLU A 63 -29.31 -8.13 5.01
C GLU A 63 -30.68 -7.95 4.34
N SER A 64 -30.73 -7.41 3.12
CA SER A 64 -31.93 -6.98 2.41
C SER A 64 -32.41 -7.88 1.26
N LYS A 65 -32.00 -9.14 1.14
CA LYS A 65 -32.54 -10.06 0.11
C LYS A 65 -33.05 -11.39 0.65
N ALA A 66 -33.94 -11.29 1.65
CA ALA A 66 -34.87 -12.35 2.00
C ALA A 66 -36.32 -11.88 1.85
N THR A 67 -36.65 -11.11 0.82
CA THR A 67 -38.03 -10.95 0.36
C THR A 67 -38.05 -10.45 -1.08
N THR A 68 -39.02 -10.95 -1.85
CA THR A 68 -39.36 -10.55 -3.22
C THR A 68 -38.63 -11.32 -4.31
N ASP A 69 -38.91 -12.62 -4.33
CA ASP A 69 -39.33 -13.25 -5.58
C ASP A 69 -40.64 -12.58 -6.03
N SER A 70 -40.73 -12.19 -7.30
CA SER A 70 -41.91 -11.69 -8.04
C SER A 70 -42.06 -10.16 -8.23
N ILE A 71 -42.02 -9.79 -9.52
CA ILE A 71 -42.65 -8.67 -10.23
C ILE A 71 -41.72 -7.51 -10.67
N SER A 72 -41.59 -7.46 -12.00
CA SER A 72 -41.02 -6.50 -12.94
C SER A 72 -41.21 -5.00 -12.63
N THR A 73 -40.21 -4.18 -12.99
CA THR A 73 -40.29 -3.15 -14.07
C THR A 73 -38.88 -2.61 -14.35
N GLN A 74 -38.60 -2.46 -15.65
CA GLN A 74 -37.36 -1.97 -16.27
C GLN A 74 -37.02 -0.53 -15.87
N GLU A 75 -35.72 -0.25 -15.71
CA GLU A 75 -35.09 0.99 -16.16
C GLU A 75 -33.59 0.75 -16.36
N ASP A 76 -33.11 1.16 -17.54
CA ASP A 76 -31.80 0.87 -18.12
C ASP A 76 -30.66 1.64 -17.44
N VAL A 77 -29.75 0.91 -16.79
CA VAL A 77 -28.33 1.28 -16.70
C VAL A 77 -27.53 -0.02 -16.82
N GLU A 78 -26.99 -0.29 -18.01
CA GLU A 78 -26.02 -1.36 -18.26
C GLU A 78 -24.68 -1.04 -17.60
N GLU A 79 -24.63 -1.08 -16.27
CA GLU A 79 -23.39 -1.45 -15.59
C GLU A 79 -23.37 -2.97 -15.56
N SER A 80 -22.32 -3.54 -16.16
CA SER A 80 -22.01 -4.97 -16.13
C SER A 80 -22.03 -5.48 -14.69
N ASN A 81 -23.20 -5.94 -14.24
CA ASN A 81 -23.42 -6.40 -12.89
C ASN A 81 -22.83 -7.81 -12.81
N VAL A 82 -21.49 -7.88 -12.79
CA VAL A 82 -20.74 -9.09 -12.50
C VAL A 82 -21.11 -9.45 -11.07
N ARG A 83 -22.13 -10.30 -10.92
CA ARG A 83 -22.56 -10.81 -9.62
C ARG A 83 -21.46 -11.68 -9.08
N VAL A 84 -20.61 -11.08 -8.25
CA VAL A 84 -19.55 -11.76 -7.55
C VAL A 84 -20.20 -12.77 -6.60
N GLU A 85 -19.71 -14.01 -6.58
CA GLU A 85 -20.32 -15.07 -5.78
C GLU A 85 -20.35 -14.68 -4.29
N PRO A 86 -21.52 -14.75 -3.63
CA PRO A 86 -21.65 -14.34 -2.24
C PRO A 86 -20.93 -15.31 -1.30
N LEU A 87 -20.30 -14.74 -0.27
CA LEU A 87 -19.56 -15.50 0.74
C LEU A 87 -20.52 -16.32 1.60
N LYS A 88 -20.44 -17.66 1.49
CA LYS A 88 -21.31 -18.60 2.23
C LYS A 88 -21.14 -18.53 3.76
N ASN A 89 -19.99 -18.03 4.23
CA ASN A 89 -19.61 -17.98 5.66
C ASN A 89 -19.61 -16.55 6.24
N GLY A 90 -20.42 -15.65 5.68
CA GLY A 90 -20.46 -14.21 6.00
C GLY A 90 -21.09 -13.83 7.34
N GLY A 91 -20.61 -14.36 8.46
CA GLY A 91 -21.05 -13.93 9.80
C GLY A 91 -20.52 -12.53 10.20
N ASP A 92 -21.08 -11.94 11.25
CA ASP A 92 -20.70 -10.60 11.78
C ASP A 92 -19.21 -10.42 12.01
N ARG A 93 -18.51 -11.49 12.40
CA ARG A 93 -17.07 -11.48 12.62
C ARG A 93 -16.31 -11.21 11.32
N LEU A 94 -16.70 -11.85 10.21
CA LEU A 94 -16.08 -11.64 8.91
C LEU A 94 -16.32 -10.21 8.45
N ARG A 95 -17.56 -9.72 8.56
CA ARG A 95 -17.94 -8.35 8.22
C ARG A 95 -17.08 -7.31 8.94
N LYS A 96 -16.89 -7.46 10.25
CA LYS A 96 -16.03 -6.56 11.05
C LYS A 96 -14.57 -6.58 10.58
N HIS A 97 -14.04 -7.73 10.19
CA HIS A 97 -12.67 -7.83 9.70
C HIS A 97 -12.52 -7.21 8.32
N VAL A 98 -13.47 -7.42 7.40
CA VAL A 98 -13.48 -6.81 6.06
C VAL A 98 -13.55 -5.29 6.16
N LEU A 99 -14.49 -4.75 6.95
CA LEU A 99 -14.60 -3.31 7.16
C LEU A 99 -13.34 -2.70 7.79
N ARG A 100 -12.70 -3.41 8.72
CA ARG A 100 -11.43 -2.95 9.30
C ARG A 100 -10.30 -2.96 8.27
N LEU A 101 -10.24 -3.97 7.38
CA LEU A 101 -9.25 -4.01 6.31
C LEU A 101 -9.47 -2.84 5.32
N ALA A 102 -10.71 -2.56 4.93
CA ALA A 102 -11.05 -1.42 4.09
C ALA A 102 -10.56 -0.11 4.71
N ALA A 103 -10.89 0.16 5.99
CA ALA A 103 -10.44 1.37 6.68
C ALA A 103 -8.92 1.46 6.88
N LEU A 104 -8.20 0.33 6.95
CA LEU A 104 -6.74 0.32 7.05
C LEU A 104 -6.05 0.60 5.71
N SER A 105 -6.72 0.34 4.59
CA SER A 105 -6.17 0.42 3.23
C SER A 105 -6.81 1.50 2.36
N ASP A 106 -7.58 2.39 2.99
CA ASP A 106 -8.24 3.53 2.35
C ASP A 106 -7.19 4.52 1.81
N PRO A 107 -7.16 4.80 0.49
CA PRO A 107 -6.19 5.71 -0.11
C PRO A 107 -6.28 7.14 0.42
N ASP A 108 -7.45 7.60 0.84
CA ASP A 108 -7.65 8.98 1.28
C ASP A 108 -7.08 9.25 2.69
N ASP A 109 -6.85 8.19 3.47
CA ASP A 109 -6.33 8.27 4.85
C ASP A 109 -4.84 7.89 4.96
N LEU A 110 -4.17 7.60 3.83
CA LEU A 110 -2.76 7.22 3.78
C LEU A 110 -1.87 8.44 3.46
N SER A 111 -1.01 8.83 4.41
CA SER A 111 0.00 9.88 4.18
C SER A 111 1.02 9.46 3.12
N THR A 112 1.25 10.33 2.14
CA THR A 112 2.30 10.17 1.11
C THR A 112 3.60 10.90 1.43
N ASP A 113 3.70 11.45 2.64
CA ASP A 113 4.88 12.20 3.08
C ASP A 113 6.03 11.25 3.42
N ASN A 114 7.27 11.73 3.19
CA ASN A 114 8.49 10.96 3.42
C ASN A 114 9.24 11.47 4.67
N ASP A 115 8.52 11.61 5.76
CA ASP A 115 9.03 11.82 7.11
C ASP A 115 8.99 10.53 7.92
N GLU A 116 9.78 10.47 9.00
CA GLU A 116 9.94 9.24 9.80
C GLU A 116 8.62 8.76 10.43
N ASP A 117 7.80 9.69 10.90
CA ASP A 117 6.54 9.38 11.57
C ASP A 117 5.51 8.83 10.58
N SER A 118 5.33 9.49 9.43
CA SER A 118 4.45 9.02 8.34
C SER A 118 4.85 7.64 7.83
N VAL A 119 6.16 7.39 7.65
CA VAL A 119 6.66 6.09 7.18
C VAL A 119 6.42 4.99 8.21
N SER A 120 6.68 5.27 9.49
CA SER A 120 6.45 4.30 10.57
C SER A 120 4.97 3.96 10.71
N GLU A 121 4.09 4.97 10.69
CA GLU A 121 2.64 4.77 10.75
C GLU A 121 2.16 3.92 9.57
N PHE A 122 2.60 4.23 8.36
CA PHE A 122 2.27 3.46 7.16
C PHE A 122 2.68 1.98 7.31
N ASP A 123 3.89 1.72 7.81
CA ASP A 123 4.40 0.36 7.97
C ASP A 123 3.61 -0.46 8.99
N ASP A 124 3.23 0.15 10.12
CA ASP A 124 2.37 -0.47 11.11
C ASP A 124 0.98 -0.77 10.52
N ARG A 125 0.43 0.17 9.75
CA ARG A 125 -0.86 0.02 9.06
C ARG A 125 -0.82 -1.11 8.04
N LEU A 126 0.24 -1.18 7.24
CA LEU A 126 0.46 -2.22 6.23
C LEU A 126 0.58 -3.60 6.88
N LYS A 127 1.31 -3.70 7.99
CA LYS A 127 1.44 -4.95 8.75
C LYS A 127 0.09 -5.41 9.30
N ASP A 128 -0.69 -4.51 9.86
CA ASP A 128 -2.03 -4.80 10.37
C ASP A 128 -2.98 -5.22 9.24
N ALA A 129 -2.95 -4.51 8.10
CA ALA A 129 -3.75 -4.84 6.93
C ALA A 129 -3.43 -6.24 6.40
N LYS A 130 -2.13 -6.61 6.30
CA LYS A 130 -1.71 -7.97 5.93
C LYS A 130 -2.27 -9.01 6.89
N ALA A 131 -2.15 -8.77 8.20
CA ALA A 131 -2.68 -9.69 9.21
C ALA A 131 -4.21 -9.87 9.10
N LYS A 132 -4.96 -8.80 8.80
CA LYS A 132 -6.41 -8.89 8.55
C LYS A 132 -6.71 -9.65 7.26
N ALA A 133 -5.98 -9.40 6.18
CA ALA A 133 -6.18 -10.10 4.92
C ALA A 133 -5.95 -11.61 5.05
N THR A 134 -4.88 -12.04 5.72
CA THR A 134 -4.64 -13.47 5.99
C THR A 134 -5.74 -14.09 6.86
N LEU A 135 -6.26 -13.34 7.84
CA LEU A 135 -7.35 -13.82 8.68
C LEU A 135 -8.65 -13.96 7.88
N ILE A 136 -8.97 -13.00 7.01
CA ILE A 136 -10.15 -13.03 6.14
C ILE A 136 -10.06 -14.20 5.17
N ALA A 137 -8.93 -14.34 4.47
CA ALA A 137 -8.63 -15.47 3.58
C ALA A 137 -8.95 -16.82 4.24
N ARG A 138 -8.45 -17.04 5.46
CA ARG A 138 -8.73 -18.26 6.25
C ARG A 138 -10.19 -18.44 6.62
N LEU A 139 -10.91 -17.36 6.96
CA LEU A 139 -12.34 -17.43 7.30
C LEU A 139 -13.20 -17.75 6.08
N VAL A 140 -12.78 -17.26 4.90
CA VAL A 140 -13.45 -17.47 3.63
C VAL A 140 -13.10 -18.85 3.03
N GLY A 141 -11.92 -19.39 3.35
CA GLY A 141 -11.40 -20.61 2.72
C GLY A 141 -10.74 -20.34 1.36
N GLU A 142 -10.40 -19.08 1.08
CA GLU A 142 -9.63 -18.64 -0.08
C GLU A 142 -8.19 -18.37 0.39
N ASP A 143 -7.33 -19.39 0.43
CA ASP A 143 -5.90 -19.18 0.69
C ASP A 143 -5.21 -18.58 -0.55
N GLU A 144 -4.16 -17.76 -0.35
CA GLU A 144 -3.36 -17.13 -1.42
C GLU A 144 -2.60 -18.14 -2.30
#